data_AF-A0A919E4I2-F1
#
_entry.id   AF-A0A919E4I2-F1
#
_cell.length_a   1.000
_cell.length_b   1.000
_cell.length_c   1.000
_cell.angle_alpha   90.00
_cell.angle_beta   90.00
_cell.angle_gamma   90.00
#
_symmetry.space_group_name_H-M   'P 1'
#
loop_
_entity.id
_entity.type
_entity.pdbx_description
1 polymer ?
#
loop_
_entity_poly.entity_id
_entity_poly.type
_entity_poly.pdbx_seq_one_letter_code
_entity_poly.pdbx_strand_id
1 'polypeptide(L)'
;MQERDALKIATECFRHSFPSISPEAILAFLVAADTDRASIDMIAQTIGHTDPDTRRYLSQLQAGSGFGLIRLVSDSDGATYVQLTDTGLSLVTEIETAYTVAAIS
;
A
#
# COMPACT_ATOMS: atom_id res chain seq x y z
N MET A 1 6.44 -10.27 18.72
CA MET A 1 5.26 -9.45 18.37
C MET A 1 4.50 -10.19 17.28
N GLN A 2 3.18 -10.37 17.42
CA GLN A 2 2.41 -11.20 16.48
C GLN A 2 2.09 -10.40 15.20
N GLU A 3 1.93 -11.07 14.06
CA GLU A 3 1.58 -10.45 12.76
C GLU A 3 0.33 -9.54 12.83
N ARG A 4 -0.56 -9.81 13.79
CA ARG A 4 -1.76 -9.00 14.07
C ARG A 4 -1.44 -7.59 14.57
N ASP A 5 -0.32 -7.42 15.28
CA ASP A 5 0.09 -6.11 15.81
C ASP A 5 0.65 -5.22 14.69
N ALA A 6 1.37 -5.82 13.72
CA ALA A 6 1.90 -5.13 12.56
C ALA A 6 0.80 -4.48 11.70
N LEU A 7 -0.24 -5.26 11.39
CA LEU A 7 -1.37 -4.77 10.58
C LEU A 7 -2.16 -3.69 11.32
N LYS A 8 -2.30 -3.80 12.65
CA LYS A 8 -2.98 -2.80 13.46
C LYS A 8 -2.22 -1.47 13.45
N ILE A 9 -0.90 -1.49 13.67
CA ILE A 9 -0.03 -0.31 13.63
C ILE A 9 -0.11 0.35 12.26
N ALA A 10 0.04 -0.42 11.18
CA ALA A 10 -0.07 0.11 9.82
C ALA A 10 -1.44 0.78 9.61
N THR A 11 -2.53 0.11 9.98
CA THR A 11 -3.89 0.65 9.86
C THR A 11 -4.06 1.95 10.65
N GLU A 12 -3.46 2.08 11.83
CA GLU A 12 -3.51 3.30 12.64
C GLU A 12 -2.76 4.46 11.96
N CYS A 13 -1.56 4.24 11.43
CA CYS A 13 -0.82 5.23 10.63
C CYS A 13 -1.66 5.70 9.42
N PHE A 14 -2.26 4.75 8.72
CA PHE A 14 -3.14 5.05 7.58
C PHE A 14 -4.37 5.86 7.98
N ARG A 15 -5.08 5.50 9.06
CA ARG A 15 -6.28 6.21 9.48
C ARG A 15 -6.00 7.61 10.01
N HIS A 16 -4.80 7.84 10.56
CA HIS A 16 -4.39 9.16 11.03
C HIS A 16 -4.22 10.13 9.85
N SER A 17 -3.52 9.69 8.81
CA SER A 17 -3.20 10.52 7.64
C SER A 17 -4.27 10.48 6.54
N PHE A 18 -5.04 9.39 6.46
CA PHE A 18 -6.01 9.08 5.39
C PHE A 18 -7.28 8.42 5.97
N PRO A 19 -8.15 9.17 6.67
CA PRO A 19 -9.26 8.60 7.44
C PRO A 19 -10.33 7.87 6.62
N SER A 20 -10.40 8.12 5.31
CA SER A 20 -11.37 7.52 4.38
C SER A 20 -10.80 6.37 3.55
N ILE A 21 -9.54 5.96 3.78
CA ILE A 21 -8.93 4.85 3.06
C ILE A 21 -9.59 3.52 3.44
N SER A 22 -9.84 2.65 2.45
CA SER A 22 -10.41 1.34 2.73
C SER A 22 -9.33 0.36 3.26
N PRO A 23 -9.69 -0.62 4.09
CA PRO A 23 -8.76 -1.65 4.55
C PRO A 23 -8.09 -2.39 3.39
N GLU A 24 -8.81 -2.65 2.31
CA GLU A 24 -8.30 -3.33 1.11
C GLU A 24 -7.29 -2.46 0.36
N ALA A 25 -7.47 -1.14 0.33
CA ALA A 25 -6.47 -0.21 -0.20
C ALA A 25 -5.21 -0.17 0.67
N ILE A 26 -5.34 -0.26 1.99
CA ILE A 26 -4.18 -0.40 2.89
C ILE A 26 -3.41 -1.68 2.56
N LEU A 27 -4.10 -2.82 2.43
CA LEU A 27 -3.47 -4.10 2.07
C LEU A 27 -2.79 -4.03 0.70
N ALA A 28 -3.47 -3.49 -0.31
CA ALA A 28 -2.89 -3.32 -1.65
C ALA A 28 -1.62 -2.45 -1.63
N PHE A 29 -1.61 -1.39 -0.81
CA PHE A 29 -0.42 -0.57 -0.61
C PHE A 29 0.72 -1.34 0.06
N LEU A 30 0.45 -2.05 1.15
CA LEU A 30 1.48 -2.78 1.89
C LEU A 30 2.13 -3.86 1.03
N VAL A 31 1.35 -4.58 0.22
CA VAL A 31 1.88 -5.56 -0.74
C VAL A 31 2.76 -4.86 -1.80
N ALA A 32 2.32 -3.70 -2.30
CA ALA A 32 3.09 -2.93 -3.26
C ALA A 32 4.40 -2.37 -2.67
N ALA A 33 4.42 -2.06 -1.37
CA ALA A 33 5.61 -1.57 -0.67
C ALA A 33 6.63 -2.67 -0.37
N ASP A 34 6.17 -3.90 -0.12
CA ASP A 34 7.03 -5.06 0.20
C ASP A 34 7.67 -5.69 -1.04
N THR A 35 7.13 -5.43 -2.23
CA THR A 35 7.60 -6.05 -3.48
C THR A 35 8.26 -5.05 -4.41
N ASP A 36 9.49 -5.34 -4.82
CA ASP A 36 10.13 -4.60 -5.92
C ASP A 36 9.40 -4.90 -7.25
N ARG A 37 8.79 -3.86 -7.84
CA ARG A 37 7.94 -3.91 -9.04
C ARG A 37 6.67 -4.78 -8.91
N ALA A 38 5.83 -4.49 -7.92
CA ALA A 38 4.53 -5.13 -7.76
C ALA A 38 3.59 -4.92 -8.96
N SER A 39 3.20 -5.99 -9.65
CA SER A 39 2.17 -5.94 -10.70
C SER A 39 0.77 -5.92 -10.09
N ILE A 40 -0.21 -5.42 -10.84
CA ILE A 40 -1.62 -5.39 -10.40
C ILE A 40 -2.13 -6.82 -10.12
N ASP A 41 -1.84 -7.75 -11.02
CA ASP A 41 -2.24 -9.16 -10.90
C ASP A 41 -1.64 -9.82 -9.64
N MET A 42 -0.38 -9.51 -9.32
CA MET A 42 0.29 -10.03 -8.12
C MET A 42 -0.37 -9.48 -6.85
N ILE A 43 -0.68 -8.19 -6.82
CA ILE A 43 -1.37 -7.56 -5.69
C ILE A 43 -2.75 -8.21 -5.52
N ALA A 44 -3.52 -8.33 -6.61
CA ALA A 44 -4.85 -8.93 -6.62
C ALA A 44 -4.84 -10.36 -6.04
N GLN A 45 -3.90 -11.19 -6.48
CA GLN A 45 -3.71 -12.55 -5.95
C GLN A 45 -3.36 -12.54 -4.46
N THR A 46 -2.49 -11.63 -4.03
CA THR A 46 -2.01 -11.57 -2.63
C THR A 46 -3.12 -11.14 -1.67
N ILE A 47 -3.92 -10.15 -2.05
CA ILE A 47 -5.04 -9.67 -1.22
C ILE A 47 -6.30 -10.53 -1.38
N GLY A 48 -6.31 -11.50 -2.29
CA GLY A 48 -7.45 -12.39 -2.54
C GLY A 48 -8.63 -11.73 -3.24
N HIS A 49 -8.38 -10.71 -4.07
CA HIS A 49 -9.41 -9.98 -4.81
C HIS A 49 -9.27 -10.13 -6.32
N THR A 50 -10.31 -9.72 -7.05
CA THR A 50 -10.25 -9.67 -8.51
C THR A 50 -9.46 -8.46 -9.00
N ASP A 51 -8.97 -8.54 -10.23
CA ASP A 51 -8.29 -7.42 -10.91
C ASP A 51 -9.10 -6.11 -10.91
N PRO A 52 -10.40 -6.12 -11.27
CA PRO A 52 -11.24 -4.91 -11.22
C PRO A 52 -11.33 -4.28 -9.83
N ASP A 53 -11.50 -5.09 -8.78
CA ASP A 53 -11.57 -4.60 -7.40
C ASP A 53 -10.22 -4.02 -6.97
N THR A 54 -9.14 -4.72 -7.29
CA THR A 54 -7.77 -4.29 -6.98
C THR A 54 -7.45 -2.95 -7.65
N ARG A 55 -7.84 -2.77 -8.92
CA ARG A 55 -7.69 -1.49 -9.63
C ARG A 55 -8.48 -0.36 -8.97
N ARG A 56 -9.66 -0.65 -8.43
CA ARG A 56 -10.44 0.34 -7.67
C ARG A 56 -9.71 0.76 -6.39
N TYR A 57 -9.11 -0.19 -5.66
CA TYR A 57 -8.31 0.12 -4.46
C TYR A 57 -7.05 0.91 -4.81
N LEU A 58 -6.30 0.50 -5.83
CA LEU A 58 -5.13 1.22 -6.33
C LEU A 58 -5.47 2.64 -6.81
N SER A 59 -6.66 2.84 -7.41
CA SER A 59 -7.12 4.18 -7.82
C SER A 59 -7.30 5.13 -6.63
N GLN A 60 -7.67 4.62 -5.45
CA GLN A 60 -7.75 5.43 -4.22
C GLN A 60 -6.37 5.84 -3.72
N LEU A 61 -5.33 5.03 -3.97
CA LEU A 61 -3.96 5.30 -3.56
C LEU A 61 -3.22 6.22 -4.55
N GLN A 62 -3.68 6.29 -5.80
CA GLN A 62 -2.95 6.91 -6.91
C GLN A 62 -2.83 8.43 -6.81
N ALA A 63 -1.69 8.98 -7.23
CA ALA A 63 -1.48 10.42 -7.38
C ALA A 63 -2.39 11.03 -8.46
N GLY A 64 -3.04 12.14 -8.09
CA GLY A 64 -3.95 12.90 -8.97
C GLY A 64 -5.43 12.51 -8.87
N SER A 65 -5.74 11.28 -8.44
CA SER A 65 -7.13 10.79 -8.27
C SER A 65 -7.48 10.34 -6.86
N GLY A 66 -6.48 10.19 -5.99
CA GLY A 66 -6.63 9.67 -4.64
C GLY A 66 -5.64 10.28 -3.65
N PHE A 67 -5.10 9.47 -2.73
CA PHE A 67 -4.24 9.91 -1.64
C PHE A 67 -2.79 10.22 -2.05
N GLY A 68 -2.41 9.94 -3.30
CA GLY A 68 -1.08 10.26 -3.81
C GLY A 68 0.08 9.44 -3.23
N LEU A 69 -0.21 8.22 -2.80
CA LEU A 69 0.74 7.28 -2.23
C LEU A 69 1.47 6.45 -3.29
N ILE A 70 0.84 6.23 -4.44
CA ILE A 70 1.41 5.44 -5.54
C ILE A 70 1.22 6.12 -6.89
N ARG A 71 1.95 5.62 -7.89
CA ARG A 71 1.72 5.83 -9.32
C ARG A 71 1.77 4.50 -10.04
N LEU A 72 0.98 4.37 -11.10
CA LEU A 72 1.05 3.23 -12.01
C LEU A 72 2.05 3.57 -13.12
N VAL A 73 2.97 2.67 -13.38
CA VAL A 73 4.00 2.82 -14.40
C VAL A 73 3.95 1.62 -15.33
N SER A 74 3.96 1.88 -16.63
CA SER A 74 4.03 0.83 -17.64
C SER A 74 5.47 0.72 -18.15
N ASP A 75 5.98 -0.50 -18.31
CA ASP A 75 7.23 -0.73 -19.02
C ASP A 75 7.04 -0.78 -20.55
N SER A 76 8.15 -0.91 -21.26
CA SER A 76 8.18 -1.05 -22.72
C SER A 76 7.50 -2.32 -23.23
N ASP A 77 7.34 -3.33 -22.38
CA ASP A 77 6.71 -4.62 -22.71
C ASP A 77 5.19 -4.59 -22.46
N GLY A 78 4.66 -3.48 -21.95
CA GLY A 78 3.24 -3.25 -21.69
C GLY A 78 2.77 -3.71 -20.31
N ALA A 79 3.68 -4.21 -19.46
CA ALA A 79 3.34 -4.58 -18.09
C ALA A 79 3.20 -3.32 -17.22
N THR A 80 2.13 -3.27 -16.41
CA THR A 80 1.89 -2.15 -15.49
C THR A 80 2.20 -2.57 -14.06
N TYR A 81 3.08 -1.81 -13.41
CA TYR A 81 3.47 -2.01 -12.02
C TYR A 81 3.17 -0.78 -11.17
N VAL A 82 3.06 -1.03 -9.87
CA VAL A 82 2.89 0.01 -8.86
C VAL A 82 4.26 0.53 -8.45
N GLN A 83 4.39 1.85 -8.40
CA GLN A 83 5.55 2.52 -7.84
C GLN A 83 5.10 3.49 -6.75
N LEU A 84 5.78 3.47 -5.60
CA LEU A 84 5.51 4.39 -4.51
C LEU A 84 5.95 5.81 -4.90
N THR A 85 5.18 6.81 -4.47
CA THR A 85 5.58 8.22 -4.53
C THR A 85 6.46 8.58 -3.32
N ASP A 86 7.01 9.79 -3.29
CA ASP A 86 7.72 10.29 -2.10
C ASP A 86 6.84 10.28 -0.84
N THR A 87 5.54 10.60 -1.00
CA THR A 87 4.55 10.49 0.08
C THR A 87 4.35 9.04 0.51
N GLY A 88 4.24 8.11 -0.45
CA GLY A 88 4.14 6.68 -0.16
C GLY A 88 5.36 6.16 0.60
N LEU A 89 6.57 6.50 0.15
CA LEU A 89 7.82 6.13 0.81
C LEU A 89 7.90 6.69 2.23
N SER A 90 7.51 7.95 2.42
CA SER A 90 7.48 8.57 3.76
C SER A 90 6.54 7.83 4.71
N LEU A 91 5.39 7.37 4.21
CA LEU A 91 4.43 6.58 4.98
C LEU A 91 4.97 5.19 5.34
N VAL A 92 5.70 4.53 4.43
CA VAL A 92 6.38 3.26 4.74
C VAL A 92 7.36 3.46 5.89
N THR A 93 8.20 4.49 5.82
CA THR A 93 9.15 4.81 6.89
C THR A 93 8.45 5.12 8.23
N GLU A 94 7.31 5.79 8.20
CA GLU A 94 6.51 6.05 9.40
C GLU A 94 6.00 4.73 10.03
N ILE A 95 5.47 3.82 9.21
CA ILE A 95 4.97 2.51 9.65
C ILE A 95 6.12 1.67 10.24
N GLU A 96 7.27 1.61 9.58
CA GLU A 96 8.47 0.88 10.06
C GLU A 96 9.00 1.45 11.38
N THR A 97 8.98 2.78 11.52
CA THR A 97 9.39 3.46 12.75
C THR A 97 8.41 3.12 13.89
N ALA A 98 7.11 3.21 13.64
CA ALA A 98 6.08 2.86 14.60
C ALA A 98 6.17 1.40 15.04
N TYR A 99 6.46 0.49 14.11
CA TYR A 99 6.69 -0.93 14.39
C TYR A 99 7.91 -1.14 15.28
N THR A 100 9.03 -0.46 14.99
CA THR A 100 10.26 -0.55 15.78
C THR A 100 10.06 -0.06 17.20
N VAL A 101 9.36 1.07 17.39
CA VAL A 101 9.04 1.63 18.71
C VAL A 101 8.13 0.69 19.50
N ALA A 102 7.13 0.10 18.85
CA ALA A 102 6.22 -0.87 19.48
C ALA A 102 6.93 -2.18 19.86
N ALA A 103 7.96 -2.59 19.12
CA ALA A 103 8.70 -3.83 19.39
C ALA A 103 9.65 -3.74 20.60
N ILE A 104 10.07 -2.53 20.98
CA ILE A 104 10.98 -2.27 22.11
C ILE A 104 10.26 -1.75 23.37
N SER A 105 8.95 -1.53 23.29
CA SER A 105 8.09 -1.08 24.40
C SER A 105 7.42 -2.27 25.10
#